data_AF-A0A840ZRD2-F1
#
_entry.id   AF-A0A840ZRD2-F1
#
_cell.length_a   1.000
_cell.length_b   1.000
_cell.length_c   1.000
_cell.angle_alpha   90.00
_cell.angle_beta   90.00
_cell.angle_gamma   90.00
#
_symmetry.space_group_name_H-M   'P 1'
#
loop_
_entity.id
_entity.type
_entity.pdbx_description
1 polymer ?
#
loop_
_entity_poly.entity_id
_entity_poly.type
_entity_poly.pdbx_seq_one_letter_code
_entity_poly.pdbx_strand_id
1 'polypeptide(L)' 'MLTTFIALALIVVLGLIVVRRRNLTFLMSLASLLAGMFTLIWLQNQGLLPGTQGPLSDRRPQTVMDGPKEPVRTP' A
#
# COMPACT_ATOMS: atom_id res chain seq x y z
N MET A 1 7.54 -8.76 -7.71
CA MET A 1 7.45 -8.10 -9.04
C MET A 1 7.02 -6.64 -8.88
N LEU A 2 5.84 -6.35 -8.33
CA LEU A 2 5.36 -4.96 -8.11
C LEU A 2 6.31 -4.11 -7.24
N THR A 3 6.76 -4.67 -6.11
CA THR A 3 7.71 -4.03 -5.18
C THR A 3 9.02 -3.65 -5.84
N THR A 4 9.49 -4.45 -6.79
CA THR A 4 10.71 -4.19 -7.56
C THR A 4 10.52 -3.01 -8.52
N PHE A 5 9.38 -2.92 -9.22
CA PHE A 5 9.06 -1.79 -10.09
C PHE A 5 8.92 -0.48 -9.31
N ILE A 6 8.30 -0.56 -8.13
CA ILE A 6 8.19 0.54 -7.18
C ILE A 6 9.56 1.08 -6.76
N ALA A 7 10.48 0.18 -6.37
CA ALA A 7 11.81 0.56 -5.93
C ALA A 7 12.61 1.24 -7.07
N LEU A 8 12.45 0.72 -8.29
CA LEU A 8 13.12 1.25 -9.47
C LEU A 8 12.60 2.65 -9.85
N ALA A 9 11.28 2.86 -9.79
CA ALA A 9 10.68 4.18 -9.98
C ALA A 9 11.17 5.19 -8.94
N LEU A 10 11.33 4.77 -7.68
CA LEU A 10 11.83 5.63 -6.60
C LEU A 10 13.29 6.05 -6.83
N ILE A 11 14.15 5.15 -7.33
CA ILE A 11 15.54 5.45 -7.69
C ILE A 11 15.60 6.48 -8.83
N VAL A 12 14.75 6.33 -9.85
CA VAL A 12 14.70 7.27 -11.00
C VAL A 12 14.27 8.66 -10.53
N VAL A 13 13.27 8.74 -9.65
CA VAL A 13 12.83 10.01 -9.06
C VAL A 13 13.97 10.63 -8.24
N LEU A 14 14.64 9.87 -7.38
CA LEU A 14 15.80 10.37 -6.62
C LEU A 14 16.93 10.89 -7.52
N GLY A 15 17.22 10.22 -8.63
CA GLY A 15 18.19 10.70 -9.62
C GLY A 15 17.80 12.05 -10.22
N LEU A 16 16.52 12.21 -10.61
CA LEU A 16 15.97 13.46 -11.12
C LEU A 16 15.99 14.59 -10.07
N ILE A 17 15.76 14.26 -8.80
CA ILE A 17 15.84 15.18 -7.66
C ILE A 17 17.25 15.77 -7.54
N VAL A 18 18.28 14.91 -7.61
CA VAL A 18 19.69 15.32 -7.51
C VAL A 18 20.12 16.18 -8.71
N VAL A 19 19.65 15.84 -9.91
CA VAL A 19 20.02 16.53 -11.16
C VAL A 19 19.31 17.88 -11.31
N ARG A 20 18.06 18.01 -10.85
CA ARG A 20 17.17 19.13 -11.20
C ARG A 20 16.90 20.09 -10.04
N ARG A 21 17.93 20.41 -9.24
CA ARG A 21 17.96 21.24 -8.00
C ARG A 21 17.22 22.60 -8.00
N ARG A 22 16.60 22.99 -9.11
CA ARG A 22 16.03 24.32 -9.35
C ARG A 22 14.70 24.58 -8.60
N ASN A 23 13.97 23.53 -8.20
CA ASN A 23 12.66 23.66 -7.53
C ASN A 23 12.54 22.76 -6.29
N LEU A 24 13.40 22.96 -5.29
CA LEU A 24 13.44 22.15 -4.06
C LEU A 24 12.09 22.06 -3.33
N THR A 25 11.29 23.12 -3.31
CA THR A 25 9.97 23.14 -2.66
C THR A 25 8.97 22.20 -3.35
N PHE A 26 8.92 22.24 -4.68
CA PHE A 26 8.09 21.32 -5.47
C PHE A 26 8.54 19.86 -5.29
N LEU A 27 9.85 19.69 -5.18
CA LEU A 27 10.52 18.40 -4.96
C LEU A 27 10.16 17.78 -3.60
N MET A 28 10.12 18.60 -2.55
CA MET A 28 9.78 18.16 -1.21
C MET A 28 8.30 17.78 -1.09
N SER A 29 7.41 18.50 -1.78
CA SER A 29 6.00 18.15 -1.90
C SER A 29 5.84 16.81 -2.62
N LEU A 30 6.51 16.62 -3.75
CA LEU A 30 6.48 15.38 -4.52
C LEU A 30 7.04 14.18 -3.72
N ALA A 31 8.15 14.38 -3.00
CA ALA A 31 8.74 13.36 -2.14
C ALA A 31 7.81 12.97 -0.99
N SER A 32 7.16 13.95 -0.36
CA SER A 32 6.18 13.71 0.71
C SER A 32 4.97 12.93 0.20
N LEU A 33 4.51 13.23 -1.01
CA LEU A 33 3.38 12.56 -1.64
C LEU A 33 3.71 11.09 -1.96
N LEU A 34 4.91 10.83 -2.48
CA LEU A 34 5.42 9.48 -2.71
C LEU A 34 5.60 8.71 -1.40
N ALA A 35 6.17 9.34 -0.36
CA ALA A 35 6.34 8.72 0.95
C ALA A 35 4.99 8.32 1.57
N GLY A 36 3.98 9.18 1.48
CA GLY A 36 2.61 8.86 1.91
C GLY A 36 2.03 7.67 1.15
N MET A 37 2.20 7.64 -0.17
CA MET A 37 1.75 6.53 -1.02
C MET A 37 2.44 5.21 -0.64
N PHE A 38 3.75 5.20 -0.42
CA PHE A 38 4.46 4.00 0.03
C PHE A 38 4.04 3.52 1.40
N THR A 39 3.76 4.45 2.30
CA THR A 39 3.26 4.12 3.64
C THR A 39 1.90 3.43 3.55
N LEU A 40 1.00 3.90 2.68
CA LEU A 40 -0.30 3.25 2.44
C LEU A 40 -0.15 1.86 1.83
N ILE A 41 0.72 1.69 0.83
CA ILE A 41 0.99 0.38 0.22
C ILE A 41 1.58 -0.59 1.25
N TRP A 42 2.47 -0.10 2.12
CA TRP A 42 3.01 -0.90 3.21
C TRP A 42 1.90 -1.30 4.20
N LEU A 43 1.04 -0.36 4.59
CA LEU A 43 -0.10 -0.61 5.48
C LEU A 43 -1.09 -1.63 4.89
N GLN A 44 -1.34 -1.55 3.58
CA GLN A 44 -2.13 -2.52 2.82
C GLN A 44 -1.50 -3.92 2.86
N ASN A 45 -0.19 -4.01 2.61
CA ASN A 45 0.53 -5.28 2.65
C ASN A 45 0.59 -5.88 4.07
N GLN A 46 0.46 -5.06 5.11
CA GLN A 46 0.33 -5.53 6.49
C GLN A 46 -1.12 -5.89 6.86
N GLY A 47 -2.11 -5.66 5.99
CA GLY A 47 -3.54 -5.90 6.28
C GLY A 47 -4.13 -4.91 7.29
N LEU A 48 -3.45 -3.79 7.55
CA LEU A 48 -3.84 -2.78 8.55
C LEU A 48 -4.88 -1.79 8.01
N LEU A 49 -5.20 -1.85 6.71
CA LEU A 49 -6.26 -1.07 6.10
C LEU A 49 -7.59 -1.86 6.08
N PRO A 50 -8.72 -1.22 6.40
CA PRO A 50 -10.02 -1.88 6.38
C PRO A 50 -10.31 -2.45 4.98
N GLY A 51 -10.72 -3.72 4.94
CA GLY A 51 -10.99 -4.44 3.68
C GLY A 51 -9.77 -5.07 3.01
N THR A 52 -8.57 -4.96 3.60
CA THR A 52 -7.36 -5.58 3.05
C THR A 52 -7.01 -6.86 3.81
N GLN A 53 -6.65 -7.92 3.08
CA GLN A 53 -6.20 -9.18 3.67
C GLN A 53 -4.68 -9.21 3.73
N GLY A 54 -4.16 -9.31 4.96
CA GLY A 54 -2.73 -9.44 5.17
C GLY A 54 -2.18 -10.79 4.70
N PRO A 55 -0.85 -10.96 4.67
CA PRO A 55 -0.17 -12.11 4.06
C PRO A 55 -0.39 -13.44 4.78
N LEU A 56 -1.07 -13.42 5.94
CA LEU A 56 -1.35 -14.57 6.81
C LEU A 56 -2.86 -14.84 6.98
N SER A 57 -3.72 -14.27 6.14
CA SER A 57 -5.17 -14.44 6.29
C SER A 57 -5.71 -15.69 5.58
N ASP A 58 -5.89 -16.78 6.33
CA ASP A 58 -6.63 -18.00 5.93
C ASP A 58 -8.16 -17.76 5.77
N ARG A 59 -8.64 -16.54 6.04
CA ARG A 59 -10.07 -16.23 6.10
C ARG A 59 -10.39 -14.95 5.34
N ARG A 60 -11.32 -15.07 4.39
CA ARG A 60 -11.90 -13.96 3.60
C ARG A 60 -12.47 -12.87 4.52
N PRO A 61 -12.35 -11.56 4.20
CA PRO A 61 -12.96 -10.49 5.00
C PRO A 61 -14.46 -10.60 4.88
N GLN A 62 -15.17 -10.65 6.00
CA GLN A 62 -16.62 -10.56 6.01
C GLN A 62 -17.03 -9.12 5.66
N THR A 63 -17.82 -9.00 4.62
CA THR A 63 -18.39 -7.74 4.15
C THR A 63 -19.83 -7.62 4.64
N VAL A 64 -20.40 -6.42 4.59
CA VAL A 64 -21.80 -6.16 5.01
C VAL A 64 -22.83 -7.00 4.21
N MET A 65 -22.41 -7.56 3.07
CA MET A 65 -23.20 -8.45 2.22
C MET A 65 -23.19 -9.92 2.70
N ASP A 66 -22.26 -10.29 3.58
CA ASP A 66 -22.22 -11.63 4.17
C ASP A 66 -23.25 -11.66 5.30
N GLY A 67 -24.45 -12.13 4.98
CA GLY A 67 -25.55 -12.26 5.95
C GLY A 67 -25.18 -13.08 7.21
N PRO A 68 -26.06 -13.11 8.22
CA PRO A 68 -25.78 -13.76 9.51
C PRO A 68 -25.29 -15.19 9.34
N LYS A 69 -24.09 -15.48 9.87
CA LYS A 69 -23.42 -16.78 9.75
C LYS A 69 -24.30 -17.88 10.34
N GLU A 70 -24.83 -18.77 9.51
CA GLU A 70 -25.53 -19.96 9.99
C GLU A 70 -24.58 -20.86 10.80
N PRO A 71 -25.03 -21.39 11.95
CA PRO A 71 -24.19 -22.24 12.78
C PRO A 71 -23.91 -23.56 12.07
N VAL A 72 -22.63 -23.92 12.03
CA VAL A 72 -22.13 -25.19 11.47
C VAL A 72 -22.84 -26.35 12.16
N ARG A 73 -23.74 -27.04 11.44
CA ARG A 73 -24.29 -28.31 11.91
C ARG A 73 -23.23 -29.38 11.67
N THR A 74 -22.52 -29.74 12.73
CA THR A 74 -21.72 -30.96 12.77
C THR A 74 -22.64 -32.19 12.76
N PRO A 75 -22.30 -33.26 12.01
CA PRO A 75 -23.01 -34.53 12.05
C PRO A 75 -22.81 -35.26 13.39
#